data_AF-A0AB39KXM6-F1
#
_entry.id   AF-A0AB39KXM6-F1
#
_cell.length_a   1.000
_cell.length_b   1.000
_cell.length_c   1.000
_cell.angle_alpha   90.00
_cell.angle_beta   90.00
_cell.angle_gamma   90.00
#
_symmetry.space_group_name_H-M   'P 1'
#
loop_
_entity.id
_entity.type
_entity.pdbx_description
1 polymer ?
#
loop_
_entity_poly.entity_id
_entity_poly.type
_entity_poly.pdbx_seq_one_letter_code
_entity_poly.pdbx_strand_id
1 'polypeptide(L)'
;MSFSADGRTLWTAMEGPLTQDGPVSTVAQAGVVRLTRLDRQGRIQAQYAYRLDPVQAAPARRGDNGISEILTVDERQLLILERSGVEDAQGRFIFHCRLYVVDVSGARDVSGEESLANGDVRPLTKRLLVNFDRLTNVPAANLEAMAWGPKIDGGRSLVLMADDNFDPTQKGQVVVFTIAARP
;
A
#
# COMPACT_ATOMS: atom_id res chain seq x y z
N MET A 1 1.09 -2.14 8.46
CA MET A 1 0.91 -3.55 8.91
C MET A 1 -0.51 -3.73 9.44
N SER A 2 -1.09 -4.94 9.48
CA SER A 2 -2.48 -5.10 9.92
C SER A 2 -2.80 -6.47 10.50
N PHE A 3 -3.54 -6.52 11.62
CA PHE A 3 -4.08 -7.78 12.14
C PHE A 3 -5.33 -8.20 11.39
N SER A 4 -5.49 -9.51 11.16
CA SER A 4 -6.79 -10.07 10.76
C SER A 4 -7.88 -9.75 11.78
N ALA A 5 -9.14 -9.69 11.34
CA ALA A 5 -10.27 -9.33 12.18
C ALA A 5 -10.43 -10.22 13.43
N ASP A 6 -10.04 -11.49 13.34
CA ASP A 6 -10.03 -12.45 14.45
C ASP A 6 -8.80 -12.37 15.36
N GLY A 7 -7.83 -11.49 15.03
CA GLY A 7 -6.57 -11.32 15.73
C GLY A 7 -5.59 -12.49 15.63
N ARG A 8 -5.87 -13.52 14.83
CA ARG A 8 -5.03 -14.74 14.76
C ARG A 8 -3.82 -14.60 13.86
N THR A 9 -3.85 -13.70 12.90
CA THR A 9 -2.75 -13.50 11.96
C THR A 9 -2.38 -12.03 11.83
N LEU A 10 -1.09 -11.78 11.58
CA LEU A 10 -0.55 -10.47 11.31
C LEU A 10 -0.10 -10.42 9.85
N TRP A 11 -0.54 -9.39 9.15
CA TRP A 11 -0.07 -9.06 7.81
C TRP A 11 0.97 -7.96 7.87
N THR A 12 2.05 -8.15 7.12
CA THR A 12 3.11 -7.15 6.92
C THR A 12 3.40 -7.01 5.43
N ALA A 13 3.93 -5.85 5.05
CA ALA A 13 4.41 -5.57 3.71
C ALA A 13 5.73 -4.82 3.84
N MET A 14 6.64 -5.07 2.91
CA MET A 14 7.79 -4.21 2.71
C MET A 14 7.36 -3.01 1.86
N GLU A 15 7.88 -1.82 2.17
CA GLU A 15 7.61 -0.62 1.38
C GLU A 15 8.08 -0.80 -0.07
N GLY A 16 9.34 -1.22 -0.23
CA GLY A 16 9.96 -1.49 -1.52
C GLY A 16 10.44 -2.94 -1.70
N PRO A 17 10.91 -3.30 -2.91
CA PRO A 17 11.45 -4.62 -3.20
C PRO A 17 12.64 -4.95 -2.31
N LEU A 18 12.76 -6.22 -1.93
CA LEU A 18 13.99 -6.73 -1.33
C LEU A 18 15.10 -6.69 -2.38
N THR A 19 16.35 -6.50 -1.96
CA THR A 19 17.50 -6.40 -2.87
C THR A 19 17.61 -7.61 -3.82
N GLN A 20 17.30 -8.81 -3.34
CA GLN A 20 17.32 -10.02 -4.16
C GLN A 20 16.08 -10.22 -5.03
N ASP A 21 14.98 -9.52 -4.78
CA ASP A 21 13.73 -9.65 -5.54
C ASP A 21 13.71 -8.77 -6.80
N GLY A 22 14.59 -7.77 -6.87
CA GLY A 22 14.80 -6.94 -8.05
C GLY A 22 14.86 -5.44 -7.76
N PRO A 23 14.83 -4.60 -8.81
CA PRO A 23 14.95 -3.16 -8.66
C PRO A 23 13.68 -2.54 -8.05
N VAL A 24 13.85 -1.39 -7.41
CA VAL A 24 12.75 -0.51 -6.97
C VAL A 24 11.96 0.03 -8.17
N SER A 25 10.73 0.51 -7.92
CA SER A 25 9.94 1.17 -8.96
C SER A 25 10.66 2.40 -9.52
N THR A 26 10.60 2.57 -10.84
CA THR A 26 10.99 3.77 -11.59
C THR A 26 9.79 4.28 -12.37
N VAL A 27 9.93 5.38 -13.12
CA VAL A 27 8.86 5.85 -14.03
C VAL A 27 8.54 4.85 -15.15
N ALA A 28 9.49 3.99 -15.52
CA ALA A 28 9.34 3.04 -16.64
C ALA A 28 9.02 1.61 -16.18
N GLN A 29 9.34 1.26 -14.93
CA GLN A 29 9.25 -0.11 -14.44
C GLN A 29 8.67 -0.15 -13.03
N ALA A 30 7.74 -1.09 -12.82
CA ALA A 30 7.22 -1.43 -11.51
C ALA A 30 8.14 -2.42 -10.77
N GLY A 31 8.38 -2.15 -9.48
CA GLY A 31 8.98 -3.10 -8.55
C GLY A 31 8.00 -4.19 -8.10
N VAL A 32 8.53 -5.26 -7.53
CA VAL A 32 7.74 -6.36 -6.92
C VAL A 32 8.15 -6.50 -5.46
N VAL A 33 7.15 -6.50 -4.57
CA VAL A 33 7.32 -6.64 -3.11
C VAL A 33 6.61 -7.89 -2.61
N ARG A 34 6.84 -8.24 -1.35
CA ARG A 34 6.19 -9.36 -0.68
C ARG A 34 5.16 -8.87 0.34
N LEU A 35 3.94 -9.40 0.26
CA LEU A 35 2.97 -9.37 1.36
C LEU A 35 3.15 -10.64 2.18
N THR A 36 3.40 -10.50 3.48
CA THR A 36 3.67 -11.62 4.38
C THR A 36 2.54 -11.79 5.37
N ARG A 37 2.05 -13.03 5.51
CA ARG A 37 1.12 -13.43 6.55
C ARG A 37 1.87 -14.21 7.62
N LEU A 38 1.78 -13.77 8.86
CA LEU A 38 2.39 -14.36 10.04
C LEU A 38 1.33 -14.88 11.00
N ASP A 39 1.65 -15.94 11.75
CA ASP A 39 0.89 -16.26 12.96
C ASP A 39 1.33 -15.42 14.16
N ARG A 40 0.67 -15.62 15.31
CA ARG A 40 0.97 -14.90 16.57
C ARG A 40 2.34 -15.21 17.16
N GLN A 41 3.02 -16.25 16.69
CA GLN A 41 4.38 -16.61 17.09
C GLN A 41 5.42 -16.08 16.10
N GLY A 42 4.99 -15.33 15.07
CA GLY A 42 5.87 -14.76 14.06
C GLY A 42 6.30 -15.74 12.97
N ARG A 43 5.69 -16.93 12.89
CA ARG A 43 6.01 -17.88 11.81
C ARG A 43 5.29 -17.45 10.54
N ILE A 44 6.01 -17.51 9.42
CA ILE A 44 5.46 -17.25 8.09
C ILE A 44 4.45 -18.35 7.76
N GLN A 45 3.21 -17.93 7.52
CA GLN A 45 2.10 -18.79 7.09
C GLN A 45 1.96 -18.76 5.56
N ALA A 46 2.27 -17.63 4.94
CA ALA A 46 2.35 -17.47 3.49
C ALA A 46 3.08 -16.16 3.14
N GLN A 47 3.65 -16.09 1.94
CA GLN A 47 4.05 -14.85 1.29
C GLN A 47 3.48 -14.78 -0.11
N TYR A 48 3.13 -13.57 -0.56
CA TYR A 48 2.60 -13.34 -1.90
C TYR A 48 3.36 -12.22 -2.58
N ALA A 49 3.71 -12.41 -3.85
CA ALA A 49 4.28 -11.36 -4.67
C ALA A 49 3.20 -10.31 -4.99
N TYR A 50 3.55 -9.04 -4.86
CA TYR A 50 2.70 -7.89 -5.18
C TYR A 50 3.46 -6.94 -6.08
N ARG A 51 2.86 -6.57 -7.21
CA ARG A 51 3.47 -5.63 -8.16
C ARG A 51 3.03 -4.20 -7.81
N LEU A 52 3.99 -3.35 -7.47
CA LEU A 52 3.78 -1.91 -7.28
C LEU A 52 3.37 -1.24 -8.59
N ASP A 53 2.87 -0.01 -8.54
CA ASP A 53 2.87 0.84 -9.72
C ASP A 53 4.30 1.40 -9.99
N PRO A 54 4.57 1.83 -11.23
CA PRO A 54 5.69 2.74 -11.53
C PRO A 54 5.58 4.05 -10.71
N VAL A 55 6.66 4.81 -10.66
CA VAL A 55 6.66 6.18 -10.09
C VAL A 55 5.74 7.09 -10.92
N GLN A 56 4.90 7.89 -10.27
CA GLN A 56 3.77 8.56 -10.95
C GLN A 56 4.13 9.81 -11.73
N ALA A 57 5.30 10.37 -11.47
CA ALA A 57 5.82 11.54 -12.18
C ALA A 57 7.33 11.44 -12.32
N ALA A 58 7.90 12.12 -13.31
CA ALA A 58 9.35 12.22 -13.44
C ALA A 58 9.91 13.08 -12.30
N PRO A 59 10.77 12.54 -11.42
CA PRO A 59 11.40 13.34 -10.40
C PRO A 59 12.46 14.26 -11.02
N ALA A 60 12.60 15.47 -10.50
CA ALA A 60 13.74 16.32 -10.85
C ALA A 60 15.03 15.84 -10.16
N ARG A 61 14.88 15.17 -9.01
CA ARG A 61 15.98 14.60 -8.22
C ARG A 61 15.79 13.11 -7.99
N ARG A 62 15.16 12.73 -6.89
CA ARG A 62 14.83 11.33 -6.55
C ARG A 62 13.33 11.12 -6.53
N GLY A 63 12.91 9.89 -6.75
CA GLY A 63 11.53 9.50 -6.57
C GLY A 63 11.39 7.99 -6.49
N ASP A 64 10.34 7.56 -5.84
CA ASP A 64 10.03 6.16 -5.59
C ASP A 64 8.51 5.93 -5.63
N ASN A 65 8.15 4.66 -5.52
CA ASN A 65 6.79 4.24 -5.20
C ASN A 65 6.89 2.97 -4.36
N GLY A 66 6.09 2.90 -3.30
CA GLY A 66 6.09 1.80 -2.35
C GLY A 66 4.76 1.65 -1.63
N ILE A 67 4.62 0.56 -0.87
CA ILE A 67 3.49 0.37 0.03
C ILE A 67 3.74 1.21 1.29
N SER A 68 2.93 2.24 1.53
CA SER A 68 2.99 3.00 2.78
C SER A 68 2.15 2.37 3.88
N GLU A 69 1.03 1.72 3.54
CA GLU A 69 0.17 1.05 4.52
C GLU A 69 -0.63 -0.12 3.91
N ILE A 70 -0.96 -1.10 4.75
CA ILE A 70 -1.90 -2.19 4.45
C ILE A 70 -2.96 -2.31 5.53
N LEU A 71 -4.18 -2.70 5.16
CA LEU A 71 -5.27 -2.91 6.11
C LEU A 71 -6.11 -4.12 5.71
N THR A 72 -6.30 -5.10 6.61
CA THR A 72 -7.16 -6.25 6.32
C THR A 72 -8.62 -5.85 6.21
N VAL A 73 -9.28 -6.24 5.11
CA VAL A 73 -10.72 -6.07 4.93
C VAL A 73 -11.47 -7.23 5.58
N ASP A 74 -11.05 -8.44 5.23
CA ASP A 74 -11.56 -9.74 5.69
C ASP A 74 -10.43 -10.80 5.65
N GLU A 75 -10.78 -12.09 5.65
CA GLU A 75 -9.81 -13.20 5.64
C GLU A 75 -8.96 -13.30 4.35
N ARG A 76 -9.42 -12.71 3.24
CA ARG A 76 -8.85 -12.86 1.90
C ARG A 76 -8.46 -11.53 1.26
N GLN A 77 -9.03 -10.43 1.73
CA GLN A 77 -8.87 -9.13 1.11
C GLN A 77 -8.05 -8.16 1.96
N LEU A 78 -7.14 -7.45 1.30
CA LEU A 78 -6.33 -6.38 1.88
C LEU A 78 -6.56 -5.09 1.10
N LEU A 79 -6.67 -3.97 1.81
CA LEU A 79 -6.40 -2.66 1.25
C LEU A 79 -4.90 -2.43 1.25
N ILE A 80 -4.39 -1.89 0.16
CA ILE A 80 -2.98 -1.52 -0.01
C ILE A 80 -2.94 -0.04 -0.40
N LEU A 81 -2.29 0.78 0.42
CA LEU A 81 -2.01 2.16 0.11
C LEU A 81 -0.61 2.22 -0.51
N GLU A 82 -0.56 2.55 -1.80
CA GLU A 82 0.68 2.89 -2.46
C GLU A 82 0.88 4.40 -2.44
N ARG A 83 2.12 4.79 -2.22
CA ARG A 83 2.55 6.18 -2.21
C ARG A 83 3.79 6.32 -3.08
N SER A 84 3.69 7.19 -4.08
CA SER A 84 4.84 7.63 -4.86
C SER A 84 5.26 9.02 -4.43
N GLY A 85 6.50 9.16 -3.95
CA GLY A 85 7.11 10.44 -3.66
C GLY A 85 8.03 10.87 -4.80
N VAL A 86 7.88 12.09 -5.30
CA VAL A 86 8.80 12.67 -6.29
C VAL A 86 9.36 13.99 -5.78
N GLU A 87 10.67 14.14 -5.83
CA GLU A 87 11.35 15.35 -5.37
C GLU A 87 11.50 16.35 -6.54
N ASP A 88 11.03 17.58 -6.32
CA ASP A 88 11.21 18.70 -7.24
C ASP A 88 12.66 19.24 -7.23
N ALA A 89 12.95 20.22 -8.08
CA ALA A 89 14.30 20.79 -8.18
C ALA A 89 14.74 21.52 -6.89
N GLN A 90 13.78 21.95 -6.06
CA GLN A 90 13.99 22.63 -4.79
C GLN A 90 14.15 21.66 -3.61
N GLY A 91 13.99 20.37 -3.85
CA GLY A 91 14.12 19.34 -2.82
C GLY A 91 12.83 19.03 -2.06
N ARG A 92 11.68 19.49 -2.55
CA ARG A 92 10.37 19.23 -1.91
C ARG A 92 9.71 18.01 -2.53
N PHE A 93 9.11 17.19 -1.69
CA PHE A 93 8.35 16.04 -2.15
C PHE A 93 6.93 16.41 -2.57
N ILE A 94 6.52 15.86 -3.70
CA ILE A 94 5.14 15.80 -4.15
C ILE A 94 4.71 14.34 -4.05
N PHE A 95 3.61 14.09 -3.34
CA PHE A 95 3.12 12.75 -3.06
C PHE A 95 1.90 12.40 -3.91
N HIS A 96 1.93 11.23 -4.52
CA HIS A 96 0.84 10.64 -5.29
C HIS A 96 0.41 9.34 -4.62
N CYS A 97 -0.76 9.36 -3.97
CA CYS A 97 -1.29 8.20 -3.26
C CYS A 97 -2.36 7.48 -4.08
N ARG A 98 -2.39 6.15 -3.98
CA ARG A 98 -3.44 5.30 -4.57
C ARG A 98 -3.82 4.19 -3.60
N LEU A 99 -5.13 4.02 -3.43
CA LEU A 99 -5.70 2.94 -2.64
C LEU A 99 -6.12 1.80 -3.55
N TYR A 100 -5.60 0.62 -3.29
CA TYR A 100 -5.91 -0.62 -3.98
C TYR A 100 -6.64 -1.59 -3.05
N VAL A 101 -7.39 -2.52 -3.65
CA VAL A 101 -7.77 -3.77 -3.00
C VAL A 101 -7.12 -4.94 -3.74
N VAL A 102 -6.62 -5.91 -2.96
CA VAL A 102 -6.16 -7.21 -3.45
C VAL A 102 -6.96 -8.32 -2.81
N ASP A 103 -7.12 -9.41 -3.55
CA ASP A 103 -7.66 -10.67 -3.05
C ASP A 103 -6.56 -11.74 -3.17
N VAL A 104 -6.25 -12.42 -2.07
CA VAL A 104 -5.20 -13.46 -2.05
C VAL A 104 -5.74 -14.84 -2.41
N SER A 105 -7.02 -14.97 -2.77
CA SER A 105 -7.60 -16.25 -3.16
C SER A 105 -6.93 -16.79 -4.44
N GLY A 106 -6.38 -18.00 -4.35
CA GLY A 106 -5.66 -18.61 -5.47
C GLY A 106 -4.29 -17.99 -5.76
N ALA A 107 -3.79 -17.15 -4.86
CA ALA A 107 -2.43 -16.63 -4.95
C ALA A 107 -1.40 -17.74 -4.71
N ARG A 108 -0.30 -17.70 -5.47
CA ARG A 108 0.84 -18.59 -5.28
C ARG A 108 1.61 -18.16 -4.04
N ASP A 109 1.86 -19.10 -3.13
CA ASP A 109 2.78 -18.87 -2.02
C ASP A 109 4.22 -18.80 -2.54
N VAL A 110 4.94 -17.75 -2.15
CA VAL A 110 6.35 -17.51 -2.49
C VAL A 110 7.26 -17.54 -1.25
N SER A 111 6.75 -18.03 -0.10
CA SER A 111 7.49 -18.07 1.17
C SER A 111 8.79 -18.88 1.12
N GLY A 112 8.85 -19.90 0.26
CA GLY A 112 10.03 -20.71 0.03
C GLY A 112 10.98 -20.19 -1.07
N GLU A 113 10.62 -19.10 -1.75
CA GLU A 113 11.44 -18.54 -2.83
C GLU A 113 12.51 -17.60 -2.27
N GLU A 114 13.77 -17.90 -2.55
CA GLU A 114 14.89 -17.03 -2.17
C GLU A 114 14.82 -15.68 -2.87
N SER A 115 14.37 -15.66 -4.13
CA SER A 115 14.28 -14.47 -4.98
C SER A 115 13.06 -14.52 -5.89
N LEU A 116 12.41 -13.37 -6.07
CA LEU A 116 11.34 -13.18 -7.05
C LEU A 116 11.83 -12.82 -8.47
N ALA A 117 13.14 -12.61 -8.66
CA ALA A 117 13.69 -12.10 -9.92
C ALA A 117 13.76 -13.17 -11.03
N ASN A 118 13.97 -14.44 -10.65
CA ASN A 118 14.27 -15.53 -11.59
C ASN A 118 13.21 -16.65 -11.61
N GLY A 119 12.14 -16.52 -10.82
CA GLY A 119 11.07 -17.51 -10.73
C GLY A 119 9.89 -17.21 -11.66
N ASP A 120 9.03 -18.20 -11.88
CA ASP A 120 7.67 -17.98 -12.43
C ASP A 120 6.80 -17.33 -11.35
N VAL A 121 7.07 -16.05 -11.10
CA VAL A 121 6.37 -15.25 -10.11
C VAL A 121 5.10 -14.72 -10.76
N ARG A 122 3.96 -15.08 -10.17
CA ARG A 122 2.66 -14.54 -10.51
C ARG A 122 2.20 -13.58 -9.40
N PRO A 123 2.41 -12.26 -9.55
CA PRO A 123 1.95 -11.30 -8.56
C PRO A 123 0.43 -11.31 -8.42
N LEU A 124 -0.04 -10.89 -7.24
CA LEU A 124 -1.45 -10.63 -6.97
C LEU A 124 -2.05 -9.66 -7.98
N THR A 125 -3.29 -9.93 -8.39
CA THR A 125 -4.09 -8.94 -9.11
C THR A 125 -4.62 -7.91 -8.13
N LYS A 126 -4.34 -6.63 -8.39
CA LYS A 126 -4.87 -5.50 -7.62
C LYS A 126 -5.90 -4.73 -8.43
N ARG A 127 -6.87 -4.13 -7.73
CA ARG A 127 -7.88 -3.24 -8.32
C ARG A 127 -7.81 -1.88 -7.66
N LEU A 128 -7.65 -0.82 -8.46
CA LEU A 128 -7.67 0.56 -7.99
C LEU A 128 -9.05 0.90 -7.42
N LEU A 129 -9.07 1.41 -6.19
CA LEU A 129 -10.27 1.94 -5.54
C LEU A 129 -10.31 3.45 -5.60
N VAL A 130 -9.20 4.10 -5.23
CA VAL A 130 -9.10 5.56 -5.16
C VAL A 130 -7.75 5.99 -5.73
N ASN A 131 -7.79 6.93 -6.67
CA ASN A 131 -6.62 7.74 -7.02
C ASN A 131 -6.81 9.11 -6.39
N PHE A 132 -5.99 9.45 -5.39
CA PHE A 132 -6.15 10.66 -4.60
C PHE A 132 -5.87 11.93 -5.42
N ASP A 133 -5.06 11.85 -6.48
CA ASP A 133 -4.83 12.95 -7.41
C ASP A 133 -6.10 13.43 -8.13
N ARG A 134 -7.16 12.60 -8.14
CA ARG A 134 -8.44 12.90 -8.78
C ARG A 134 -9.48 13.50 -7.82
N LEU A 135 -9.17 13.60 -6.54
CA LEU A 135 -10.08 14.17 -5.55
C LEU A 135 -9.88 15.69 -5.50
N THR A 136 -10.92 16.45 -5.79
CA THR A 136 -10.83 17.92 -5.86
C THR A 136 -10.88 18.59 -4.49
N ASN A 137 -11.41 17.90 -3.48
CA ASN A 137 -11.60 18.39 -2.11
C ASN A 137 -10.63 17.77 -1.10
N VAL A 138 -9.67 16.97 -1.56
CA VAL A 138 -8.64 16.34 -0.73
C VAL A 138 -7.29 16.73 -1.30
N PRO A 139 -6.57 17.68 -0.66
CA PRO A 139 -5.21 18.02 -1.07
C PRO A 139 -4.31 16.78 -1.11
N ALA A 140 -3.33 16.78 -2.02
CA ALA A 140 -2.28 15.77 -2.03
C ALA A 140 -1.49 15.83 -0.72
N ALA A 141 -1.20 14.66 -0.14
CA ALA A 141 -0.53 14.53 1.13
C ALA A 141 0.24 13.20 1.22
N ASN A 142 1.17 13.12 2.18
CA ASN A 142 1.92 11.91 2.49
C ASN A 142 1.08 10.93 3.31
N LEU A 143 0.12 10.23 2.67
CA LEU A 143 -0.75 9.28 3.38
C LEU A 143 0.04 8.01 3.75
N GLU A 144 0.14 7.74 5.05
CA GLU A 144 0.98 6.65 5.60
C GLU A 144 0.27 5.79 6.65
N ALA A 145 -0.99 6.08 6.96
CA ALA A 145 -1.74 5.25 7.90
C ALA A 145 -3.20 5.07 7.47
N MET A 146 -3.75 3.91 7.83
CA MET A 146 -5.14 3.53 7.58
C MET A 146 -5.70 2.76 8.76
N ALA A 147 -6.96 3.02 9.11
CA ALA A 147 -7.69 2.25 10.10
C ALA A 147 -9.17 2.14 9.76
N TRP A 148 -9.78 1.05 10.20
CA TRP A 148 -11.24 0.96 10.23
C TRP A 148 -11.77 1.82 11.38
N GLY A 149 -12.71 2.71 11.07
CA GLY A 149 -13.39 3.54 12.05
C GLY A 149 -14.78 3.01 12.44
N PRO A 150 -15.54 3.78 13.23
CA PRO A 150 -16.92 3.46 13.56
C PRO A 150 -17.81 3.44 12.30
N LYS A 151 -19.01 2.88 12.40
CA LYS A 151 -19.99 3.02 11.32
C LYS A 151 -20.51 4.45 11.26
N ILE A 152 -20.64 5.00 10.05
CA ILE A 152 -21.25 6.30 9.77
C ILE A 152 -22.44 6.01 8.86
N ASP A 153 -23.65 6.40 9.30
CA ASP A 153 -24.91 6.13 8.58
C ASP A 153 -25.09 4.66 8.16
N GLY A 154 -24.64 3.74 9.03
CA GLY A 154 -24.70 2.29 8.81
C GLY A 154 -23.56 1.72 7.95
N GLY A 155 -22.81 2.55 7.21
CA GLY A 155 -21.64 2.16 6.43
C GLY A 155 -20.36 2.10 7.28
N ARG A 156 -19.44 1.20 6.96
CA ARG A 156 -18.12 1.14 7.64
C ARG A 156 -17.28 2.33 7.21
N SER A 157 -16.64 3.03 8.14
CA SER A 157 -15.70 4.10 7.79
C SER A 157 -14.27 3.61 7.65
N LEU A 158 -13.55 4.17 6.68
CA LEU A 158 -12.11 4.04 6.50
C LEU A 158 -11.48 5.40 6.80
N VAL A 159 -10.56 5.42 7.77
CA VAL A 159 -9.80 6.60 8.17
C VAL A 159 -8.40 6.47 7.61
N LEU A 160 -7.90 7.52 6.96
CA LEU A 160 -6.51 7.65 6.53
C LEU A 160 -5.89 8.89 7.19
N MET A 161 -4.59 8.84 7.45
CA MET A 161 -3.84 9.94 8.04
C MET A 161 -2.58 10.24 7.23
N ALA A 162 -2.30 11.53 7.05
CA ALA A 162 -1.06 12.02 6.47
C ALA A 162 0.00 12.26 7.55
N ASP A 163 1.22 11.81 7.29
CA ASP A 163 2.42 12.25 8.02
C ASP A 163 2.87 13.60 7.45
N ASP A 164 3.22 14.56 8.32
CA ASP A 164 3.75 15.85 7.88
C ASP A 164 5.28 15.84 7.73
N ASN A 165 5.95 14.71 8.01
CA ASN A 165 7.41 14.59 7.99
C ASN A 165 8.12 15.61 8.89
N PHE A 166 7.43 16.17 9.89
CA PHE A 166 7.88 17.33 10.68
C PHE A 166 8.23 18.57 9.81
N ASP A 167 7.70 18.64 8.59
CA ASP A 167 7.90 19.74 7.67
C ASP A 167 6.75 20.76 7.82
N PRO A 168 7.04 22.03 8.19
CA PRO A 168 6.01 23.04 8.41
C PRO A 168 5.22 23.41 7.14
N THR A 169 5.69 22.99 5.97
CA THR A 169 4.99 23.18 4.69
C THR A 169 4.02 22.04 4.38
N GLN A 170 4.13 20.91 5.06
CA GLN A 170 3.21 19.79 4.99
C GLN A 170 2.19 19.90 6.13
N LYS A 171 0.96 19.44 5.88
CA LYS A 171 -0.12 19.50 6.89
C LYS A 171 -0.53 18.09 7.27
N GLY A 172 -0.60 17.82 8.56
CA GLY A 172 -1.33 16.67 9.07
C GLY A 172 -2.78 16.72 8.59
N GLN A 173 -3.25 15.63 8.00
CA GLN A 173 -4.56 15.55 7.38
C GLN A 173 -5.21 14.21 7.69
N VAL A 174 -6.47 14.24 8.14
CA VAL A 174 -7.31 13.05 8.27
C VAL A 174 -8.30 13.03 7.11
N VAL A 175 -8.36 11.91 6.38
CA VAL A 175 -9.34 11.67 5.32
C VAL A 175 -10.24 10.52 5.76
N VAL A 176 -11.56 10.71 5.70
CA VAL A 176 -12.53 9.69 6.08
C VAL A 176 -13.44 9.37 4.90
N PHE A 177 -13.49 8.09 4.53
CA PHE A 177 -14.47 7.57 3.58
C PHE A 177 -15.53 6.76 4.30
N THR A 178 -16.78 6.86 3.86
CA THR A 178 -17.84 5.90 4.24
C THR A 178 -17.99 4.89 3.11
N ILE A 179 -17.88 3.61 3.45
CA ILE A 179 -18.08 2.52 2.49
C ILE A 179 -19.57 2.19 2.44
N ALA A 180 -20.19 2.44 1.29
CA ALA A 180 -21.57 2.03 1.04
C ALA A 180 -21.68 0.51 1.20
N ALA A 181 -22.76 0.05 1.85
CA ALA A 181 -23.11 -1.35 1.82
C ALA A 181 -23.30 -1.78 0.34
N ARG A 182 -22.83 -2.98 -0.02
CA ARG A 182 -23.22 -3.54 -1.32
C ARG A 182 -24.76 -3.63 -1.30
N PRO A 183 -25.45 -3.11 -2.34
CA PRO A 183 -26.89 -3.27 -2.45
C PRO A 183 -27.28 -4.76 -2.52
#